data_AF-A0A285EQJ9-F1
#
_entry.id   AF-A0A285EQJ9-F1
#
_cell.length_a   1.000
_cell.length_b   1.000
_cell.length_c   1.000
_cell.angle_alpha   90.00
_cell.angle_beta   90.00
_cell.angle_gamma   90.00
#
_symmetry.space_group_name_H-M   'P 1'
#
loop_
_entity.id
_entity.type
_entity.pdbx_description
1 polymer ?
#
loop_
_entity_poly.entity_id
_entity_poly.type
_entity_poly.pdbx_seq_one_letter_code
_entity_poly.pdbx_strand_id
1 'polypeptide(L)'
;MDSITGILIGNFEEKDAARERGLALSRKLVRACRTTTIAIHRKDRDTVKKNLLTARNYIQEMNETLGKYPEIYYKGPVGQAQQEYAECIITYSILCENKTQRIANSSADGSRRFSLS
;
A
#
# COMPACT_ATOMS: atom_id res chain seq x y z
N MET A 1 18.44 22.77 -34.53
CA MET A 1 17.01 22.42 -34.33
C MET A 1 16.88 20.99 -33.81
N ASP A 2 17.72 20.07 -34.29
CA ASP A 2 17.68 18.64 -33.95
C ASP A 2 18.02 18.29 -32.48
N SER A 3 18.76 19.15 -31.78
CA SER A 3 19.13 18.90 -30.37
C SER A 3 17.94 19.08 -29.41
N ILE A 4 17.05 20.04 -29.66
CA ILE A 4 15.88 20.29 -28.81
C ILE A 4 14.83 19.21 -29.02
N THR A 5 14.63 18.77 -30.26
CA THR A 5 13.71 17.67 -30.59
C THR A 5 14.19 16.35 -29.99
N GLY A 6 15.51 16.06 -30.05
CA GLY A 6 16.09 14.87 -29.41
C GLY A 6 15.90 14.84 -27.89
N ILE A 7 16.13 15.96 -27.20
CA ILE A 7 15.89 16.07 -25.74
C ILE A 7 14.41 15.87 -25.40
N LEU A 8 13.52 16.45 -26.19
CA LEU A 8 12.09 16.34 -25.98
C LEU A 8 11.62 14.88 -26.11
N ILE A 9 12.04 14.18 -27.17
CA ILE A 9 11.69 12.77 -27.41
C ILE A 9 12.17 11.89 -26.26
N GLY A 10 13.44 12.03 -25.84
CA GLY A 10 13.98 11.24 -24.72
C GLY A 10 13.19 11.43 -23.43
N ASN A 11 12.80 12.67 -23.10
CA ASN A 11 11.98 12.94 -21.91
C ASN A 11 10.58 12.30 -22.00
N PHE A 12 9.97 12.24 -23.19
CA PHE A 12 8.68 11.58 -23.37
C PHE A 12 8.80 10.06 -23.24
N GLU A 13 9.85 9.46 -23.82
CA GLU A 13 10.11 8.03 -23.70
C GLU A 13 10.33 7.58 -22.25
N GLU A 14 11.11 8.35 -21.46
CA GLU A 14 11.31 8.07 -20.04
C GLU A 14 10.01 8.12 -19.24
N LYS A 15 9.16 9.12 -19.51
CA LYS A 15 7.85 9.26 -18.84
C LYS A 15 6.88 8.16 -19.24
N ASP A 16 6.84 7.77 -20.50
CA ASP A 16 5.98 6.68 -20.97
C ASP A 16 6.42 5.34 -20.38
N ALA A 17 7.72 5.08 -20.33
CA ALA A 17 8.27 3.90 -19.66
C ALA A 17 7.91 3.87 -18.16
N ALA A 18 7.99 5.02 -17.47
CA ALA A 18 7.56 5.13 -16.07
C ALA A 18 6.05 4.85 -15.91
N ARG A 19 5.21 5.36 -16.82
CA ARG A 19 3.76 5.12 -16.78
C ARG A 19 3.41 3.65 -16.95
N GLU A 20 4.01 2.97 -17.93
CA GLU A 20 3.78 1.53 -18.16
C GLU A 20 4.23 0.68 -16.97
N ARG A 21 5.39 0.99 -16.39
CA ARG A 21 5.83 0.32 -15.15
C ARG A 21 4.86 0.57 -14.00
N GLY A 22 4.39 1.81 -13.83
CA GLY A 22 3.42 2.16 -12.81
C GLY A 22 2.11 1.39 -12.95
N LEU A 23 1.58 1.27 -14.18
CA LEU A 23 0.39 0.48 -14.46
C LEU A 23 0.59 -1.01 -14.15
N ALA A 24 1.73 -1.57 -14.56
CA ALA A 24 2.07 -2.97 -14.30
C ALA A 24 2.18 -3.26 -12.79
N LEU A 25 2.86 -2.40 -12.03
CA LEU A 25 2.99 -2.51 -10.57
C LEU A 25 1.65 -2.36 -9.87
N SER A 26 0.82 -1.42 -10.31
CA SER A 26 -0.55 -1.22 -9.78
C SER A 26 -1.37 -2.50 -9.87
N ARG A 27 -1.39 -3.14 -11.05
CA ARG A 27 -2.11 -4.40 -11.26
C ARG A 27 -1.56 -5.55 -10.41
N LYS A 28 -0.24 -5.60 -10.17
CA LYS A 28 0.37 -6.61 -9.30
C LYS A 28 0.00 -6.38 -7.83
N LEU A 29 0.06 -5.12 -7.37
CA LEU A 29 -0.28 -4.72 -6.02
C LEU A 29 -1.75 -5.00 -5.68
N VAL A 30 -2.68 -4.55 -6.53
CA VAL A 30 -4.13 -4.82 -6.40
C VAL A 30 -4.41 -6.32 -6.30
N ARG A 31 -3.79 -7.14 -7.15
CA ARG A 31 -3.95 -8.60 -7.10
C ARG A 31 -3.43 -9.19 -5.78
N ALA A 32 -2.26 -8.76 -5.31
CA ALA A 32 -1.72 -9.21 -4.04
C ALA A 32 -2.62 -8.81 -2.86
N CYS A 33 -3.16 -7.59 -2.86
CA CYS A 33 -4.10 -7.10 -1.85
C CYS A 33 -5.39 -7.92 -1.84
N ARG A 34 -6.01 -8.15 -3.01
CA ARG A 34 -7.21 -8.98 -3.14
C ARG A 34 -7.01 -10.41 -2.62
N THR A 35 -5.93 -11.07 -3.03
CA THR A 35 -5.61 -12.43 -2.55
C THR A 35 -5.38 -12.43 -1.04
N THR A 36 -4.73 -11.41 -0.50
CA THR A 36 -4.52 -11.25 0.94
C THR A 36 -5.85 -11.11 1.67
N THR A 37 -6.75 -10.21 1.24
CA THR A 37 -8.05 -10.00 1.88
C THR A 37 -8.88 -11.28 1.90
N ILE A 38 -8.93 -12.02 0.80
CA ILE A 38 -9.61 -13.32 0.75
C ILE A 38 -8.98 -14.33 1.73
N ALA A 39 -7.64 -14.37 1.81
CA ALA A 39 -6.94 -15.25 2.74
C ALA A 39 -7.16 -14.86 4.22
N ILE A 40 -7.29 -13.56 4.53
CA ILE A 40 -7.66 -13.06 5.87
C ILE A 40 -9.02 -13.65 6.27
N HIS A 41 -10.03 -13.55 5.41
CA HIS A 41 -11.37 -14.09 5.69
C HIS A 41 -11.37 -15.60 5.89
N ARG A 42 -10.51 -16.32 5.15
CA ARG A 42 -10.33 -17.78 5.29
C ARG A 42 -9.42 -18.19 6.45
N LYS A 43 -8.86 -17.23 7.19
CA LYS A 43 -7.87 -17.45 8.26
C LYS A 43 -6.61 -18.19 7.79
N ASP A 44 -6.29 -18.13 6.49
CA ASP A 44 -5.09 -18.72 5.90
C ASP A 44 -3.88 -17.81 6.17
N ARG A 45 -3.24 -18.00 7.32
CA ARG A 45 -2.17 -17.13 7.83
C ARG A 45 -0.92 -17.14 6.96
N ASP A 46 -0.61 -18.27 6.33
CA ASP A 46 0.60 -18.41 5.52
C ASP A 46 0.46 -17.64 4.21
N THR A 47 -0.68 -17.80 3.54
CA THR A 47 -1.01 -17.02 2.34
C THR A 47 -1.07 -15.52 2.64
N VAL A 48 -1.62 -15.13 3.81
CA VAL A 48 -1.63 -13.72 4.23
C VAL A 48 -0.21 -13.17 4.37
N LYS A 49 0.66 -13.83 5.13
CA LYS A 49 2.05 -13.36 5.34
C LYS A 49 2.82 -13.24 4.02
N LYS A 50 2.72 -14.26 3.16
CA LYS A 50 3.37 -14.28 1.85
C LYS A 50 2.92 -13.13 0.96
N ASN A 51 1.60 -12.94 0.84
CA ASN A 51 1.06 -11.90 -0.05
C ASN A 51 1.25 -10.50 0.52
N LEU A 52 1.25 -10.31 1.85
CA LEU A 52 1.58 -9.02 2.47
C LEU A 52 3.03 -8.60 2.20
N LEU A 53 3.98 -9.54 2.32
CA LEU A 53 5.37 -9.27 1.95
C LEU A 53 5.48 -8.92 0.46
N THR A 54 4.78 -9.67 -0.39
CA THR A 54 4.75 -9.43 -1.83
C THR A 54 4.17 -8.04 -2.17
N ALA A 55 3.05 -7.66 -1.53
CA ALA A 55 2.45 -6.35 -1.69
C ALA A 55 3.37 -5.23 -1.19
N ARG A 56 4.08 -5.45 -0.07
CA ARG A 56 5.10 -4.52 0.44
C ARG A 56 6.22 -4.29 -0.57
N ASN A 57 6.71 -5.34 -1.20
CA ASN A 57 7.77 -5.20 -2.20
C ASN A 57 7.29 -4.39 -3.41
N TYR A 58 6.07 -4.65 -3.90
CA TYR A 58 5.51 -3.87 -5.02
C TYR A 58 5.30 -2.40 -4.70
N ILE A 59 4.84 -2.05 -3.49
CA ILE A 59 4.67 -0.64 -3.13
C ILE A 59 6.03 0.05 -2.97
N GLN A 60 7.06 -0.64 -2.46
CA GLN A 60 8.43 -0.09 -2.41
C GLN A 60 8.98 0.16 -3.81
N GLU A 61 8.90 -0.84 -4.70
CA GLU A 61 9.33 -0.72 -6.09
C GLU A 61 8.57 0.42 -6.82
N MET A 62 7.28 0.56 -6.55
CA MET A 62 6.45 1.64 -7.08
C MET A 62 6.92 3.01 -6.60
N ASN A 63 7.22 3.15 -5.30
CA ASN A 63 7.72 4.41 -4.72
C ASN A 63 9.09 4.80 -5.29
N GLU A 64 9.99 3.83 -5.46
CA GLU A 64 11.33 4.06 -6.03
C GLU A 64 11.26 4.41 -7.52
N THR A 65 10.42 3.70 -8.29
CA THR A 65 10.30 3.89 -9.73
C THR A 65 9.60 5.20 -10.09
N LEU A 66 8.56 5.57 -9.33
CA LEU A 66 7.67 6.67 -9.68
C LEU A 66 7.86 7.92 -8.82
N GLY A 67 8.65 7.87 -7.75
CA GLY A 67 8.86 9.01 -6.85
C GLY A 67 9.40 10.27 -7.55
N LYS A 68 10.06 10.09 -8.70
CA LYS A 68 10.55 11.19 -9.56
C LYS A 68 9.48 11.76 -10.51
N TYR A 69 8.31 11.14 -10.61
CA TYR A 69 7.22 11.49 -11.52
C TYR A 69 5.90 11.71 -10.74
N PRO A 70 5.76 12.81 -9.98
CA PRO A 70 4.58 13.07 -9.15
C PRO A 70 3.26 13.04 -9.93
N GLU A 71 3.28 13.45 -11.21
CA GLU A 71 2.12 13.44 -12.09
C GLU A 71 1.60 12.03 -12.42
N ILE A 72 2.47 11.02 -12.31
CA ILE A 72 2.13 9.60 -12.46
C ILE A 72 1.84 8.97 -11.09
N TYR A 73 2.63 9.31 -10.08
CA TYR A 73 2.62 8.63 -8.79
C TYR A 73 1.33 8.82 -7.99
N TYR A 74 0.76 10.02 -7.99
CA TYR A 74 -0.42 10.35 -7.15
C TYR A 74 -1.77 10.20 -7.86
N LYS A 75 -1.80 9.68 -9.09
CA LYS A 75 -3.01 9.69 -9.93
C LYS A 75 -3.27 8.35 -10.60
N GLY A 76 -4.52 8.16 -11.00
CA GLY A 76 -4.93 7.03 -11.81
C GLY A 76 -4.70 5.68 -11.13
N PRO A 77 -4.27 4.65 -11.87
CA PRO A 77 -4.12 3.28 -11.34
C PRO A 77 -3.15 3.18 -10.16
N VAL A 78 -2.14 4.05 -10.10
CA VAL A 78 -1.12 4.04 -9.04
C VAL A 78 -1.73 4.46 -7.70
N GLY A 79 -2.42 5.60 -7.68
CA GLY A 79 -3.11 6.08 -6.48
C GLY A 79 -4.18 5.10 -5.99
N GLN A 80 -4.95 4.50 -6.90
CA GLN A 80 -5.92 3.47 -6.54
C GLN A 80 -5.26 2.24 -5.91
N ALA A 81 -4.14 1.77 -6.47
CA ALA A 81 -3.42 0.62 -5.92
C ALA A 81 -2.80 0.92 -4.54
N GLN A 82 -2.35 2.15 -4.30
CA GLN A 82 -1.88 2.61 -2.99
C GLN A 82 -3.01 2.61 -1.95
N GLN A 83 -4.20 3.08 -2.34
CA GLN A 83 -5.38 3.06 -1.48
C GLN A 83 -5.77 1.62 -1.12
N GLU A 84 -5.86 0.72 -2.12
CA GLU A 84 -6.17 -0.69 -1.88
C GLU A 84 -5.13 -1.37 -0.96
N TYR A 85 -3.85 -1.02 -1.11
CA TYR A 85 -2.81 -1.50 -0.20
C TYR A 85 -3.04 -1.03 1.24
N ALA A 86 -3.35 0.26 1.43
CA ALA A 86 -3.66 0.80 2.75
C ALA A 86 -4.87 0.09 3.39
N GLU A 87 -5.95 -0.09 2.62
CA GLU A 87 -7.15 -0.81 3.06
C GLU A 87 -6.84 -2.26 3.45
N CYS A 88 -6.01 -2.96 2.67
CA CYS A 88 -5.57 -4.32 2.94
C CYS A 88 -4.78 -4.43 4.26
N ILE A 89 -3.83 -3.51 4.48
CA ILE A 89 -2.99 -3.48 5.70
C ILE A 89 -3.84 -3.14 6.94
N ILE A 90 -4.78 -2.20 6.81
CA ILE A 90 -5.70 -1.85 7.89
C ILE A 90 -6.57 -3.05 8.25
N THR A 91 -7.16 -3.69 7.24
CA THR A 91 -8.00 -4.90 7.41
C THR A 91 -7.23 -6.01 8.12
N TYR A 92 -6.00 -6.28 7.69
CA TYR A 92 -5.12 -7.22 8.37
C TYR A 92 -4.87 -6.82 9.83
N SER A 93 -4.49 -5.58 10.09
CA SER A 93 -4.16 -5.11 11.44
C SER A 93 -5.34 -5.25 12.41
N ILE A 94 -6.56 -4.94 11.94
CA ILE A 94 -7.80 -5.03 12.73
C ILE A 94 -8.17 -6.50 13.00
N LEU A 95 -8.22 -7.33 11.96
CA LEU A 95 -8.78 -8.69 12.05
C LEU A 95 -7.76 -9.74 12.51
N CYS A 96 -6.47 -9.48 12.33
CA CYS A 96 -5.42 -10.46 12.52
C CYS A 96 -4.42 -10.11 13.63
N GLU A 97 -4.20 -8.82 13.94
CA GLU A 97 -3.20 -8.37 14.91
C GLU A 97 -3.79 -7.77 16.20
N ASN A 98 -5.12 -7.69 16.35
CA ASN A 98 -5.82 -7.14 17.54
C ASN A 98 -5.32 -5.75 18.00
N LYS A 99 -4.67 -4.98 17.13
CA LYS A 99 -4.04 -3.69 17.52
C LYS A 99 -5.05 -2.67 18.03
N THR A 100 -6.31 -2.74 17.60
CA THR A 100 -7.38 -1.82 18.04
C THR A 100 -7.94 -2.16 19.42
N GLN A 101 -7.87 -3.41 19.88
CA GLN A 101 -8.34 -3.75 21.24
C GLN A 101 -7.45 -3.16 22.35
N ARG A 102 -6.19 -2.82 22.02
CA ARG A 102 -5.27 -2.23 23.00
C ARG A 102 -5.60 -0.78 23.36
N ILE A 103 -6.28 -0.05 22.47
CA ILE A 103 -6.72 1.34 22.69
C ILE A 103 -8.02 1.39 23.49
N ALA A 104 -8.91 0.41 23.31
CA ALA A 104 -10.15 0.30 24.09
C ALA A 104 -9.88 -0.12 25.54
N ASN A 105 -8.87 -0.97 25.78
CA ASN A 105 -8.53 -1.46 27.11
C ASN A 105 -7.63 -0.50 27.93
N SER A 106 -6.99 0.49 27.30
CA SER A 106 -6.20 1.51 28.04
C SER A 106 -7.05 2.61 28.69
N SER A 107 -8.35 2.69 28.34
CA SER A 107 -9.29 3.67 28.89
C SER A 107 -10.03 3.16 30.13
N ALA A 108 -9.89 1.87 30.47
CA ALA A 108 -10.60 1.22 31.57
C ALA A 108 -9.80 1.12 32.89
N ASP A 109 -8.53 1.57 32.91
CA ASP A 109 -7.65 1.48 34.10
C ASP A 109 -7.65 2.77 34.98
N GLY A 110 -8.64 3.65 34.78
CA GLY A 110 -8.75 4.93 35.51
C GLY A 110 -9.61 4.91 36.78
N SER A 111 -10.38 3.84 37.04
CA SER A 111 -11.44 3.86 38.08
C SER A 111 -11.18 2.95 39.29
N ARG A 112 -9.93 2.81 39.73
CA ARG A 112 -9.63 2.24 41.07
C ARG A 112 -8.66 3.11 41.85
N ARG A 113 -9.10 4.29 42.26
CA ARG A 113 -8.53 5.00 43.40
C ARG A 113 -9.51 6.04 43.90
N PHE A 114 -10.41 5.63 44.79
CA PHE A 114 -10.92 6.43 45.91
C PHE A 114 -11.69 5.48 46.83
N SER A 115 -10.95 4.67 47.58
CA SER A 115 -11.39 4.18 48.87
C SER A 115 -10.83 5.16 49.90
N LEU A 116 -11.67 6.04 50.46
CA LEU A 116 -11.36 6.71 51.71
C LEU A 116 -12.66 6.91 52.49
N SER A 117 -12.69 6.20 53.63
CA SER A 117 -13.36 6.53 54.92
C SER A 117 -14.81 6.98 54.90
#